data_AF-A0A2K0TXF8-F1
#
_entry.id   AF-A0A2K0TXF8-F1
#
_cell.length_a   1.000
_cell.length_b   1.000
_cell.length_c   1.000
_cell.angle_alpha   90.00
_cell.angle_beta   90.00
_cell.angle_gamma   90.00
#
_symmetry.space_group_name_H-M   'P 1'
#
loop_
_entity.id
_entity.type
_entity.pdbx_description
1 polymer ?
#
loop_
_entity_poly.entity_id
_entity_poly.type
_entity_poly.pdbx_seq_one_letter_code
_entity_poly.pdbx_strand_id
1 'polypeptide(L)'
;MAIWTRVVSRPQKSFLHLYPQKVFRAANPMAAYSTHPSHQPAWLKTLLDNKSPAPKLYAWSPENVDSSTNGNGNGNGTSTQSNADDLDRRIFILGVGNLGRLYASCLSMQSPRPPITLVVHRKELLSEWIQSPGLEITRLGKLYSGKDEFQIEWWTDEAPTQGPVREVAQASKIRNLLVATKAAAAMPEADKLRRYLDSGSSVAFLQNGMSKLWPPHGQEYISRRYPDNDGPNILACVTNHGVLSEGPFKSLHASPADTAIGPVLLNNNTQPLAPSVTYLTEMIATAPDLNARSITRAELWVSQIQKLVVNSSINPLTAVLRRKNGALFEDPNGVIAKVLDRLLGESSAVLQTLINHPSTTEILADSTGTSTKSLDVLREELTLRFSHDQLRTMLYKIGHIVRDNTSSMLQDARAGKPTEIRDFNGWLVETADFLGTNSSGQQRDLDVSCHRALIALVESGAVLDEAELGKQLLS
;
A
#
# COMPACT_ATOMS: atom_id res chain seq x y z
N MET A 1 -18.05 9.81 28.16
CA MET A 1 -17.36 9.16 29.29
C MET A 1 -16.28 8.25 28.70
N ALA A 2 -14.98 8.37 28.90
CA ALA A 2 -14.15 9.24 29.74
C ALA A 2 -12.80 9.48 29.04
N ILE A 3 -12.15 10.60 29.40
CA ILE A 3 -10.80 11.07 29.01
C ILE A 3 -9.74 10.34 29.89
N TRP A 4 -8.45 10.48 29.55
CA TRP A 4 -7.17 10.16 30.29
C TRP A 4 -6.32 9.08 29.57
N THR A 5 -5.00 9.19 29.30
CA THR A 5 -3.92 10.12 29.74
C THR A 5 -2.69 10.00 28.82
N ARG A 6 -1.80 11.01 28.85
CA ARG A 6 -0.45 11.03 28.28
C ARG A 6 0.60 11.08 29.43
N VAL A 7 1.72 10.35 29.26
CA VAL A 7 3.11 10.58 29.76
C VAL A 7 3.45 10.24 31.24
N VAL A 8 4.33 9.25 31.48
CA VAL A 8 5.74 9.30 32.00
C VAL A 8 6.26 7.86 32.30
N SER A 9 7.55 7.66 32.05
CA SER A 9 8.44 6.48 32.08
C SER A 9 8.72 5.74 33.40
N ARG A 10 8.89 4.40 33.34
CA ARG A 10 10.07 3.53 33.68
C ARG A 10 9.68 2.09 34.14
N PRO A 11 10.60 1.11 34.11
CA PRO A 11 10.36 -0.21 33.49
C PRO A 11 10.01 -1.31 34.50
N GLN A 12 9.25 -2.33 34.06
CA GLN A 12 9.40 -3.69 34.58
C GLN A 12 8.67 -4.76 33.75
N LYS A 13 9.47 -5.77 33.40
CA LYS A 13 9.20 -7.22 33.33
C LYS A 13 8.22 -7.79 32.30
N SER A 14 8.81 -8.71 31.55
CA SER A 14 8.23 -9.68 30.63
C SER A 14 7.05 -10.44 31.24
N PHE A 15 5.95 -10.47 30.50
CA PHE A 15 5.03 -11.59 30.51
C PHE A 15 4.79 -12.00 29.05
N LEU A 16 5.21 -13.22 28.73
CA LEU A 16 4.76 -13.96 27.55
C LEU A 16 3.23 -13.98 27.58
N HIS A 17 2.60 -13.36 26.58
CA HIS A 17 1.17 -13.52 26.31
C HIS A 17 1.02 -14.04 24.89
N LEU A 18 0.56 -15.29 24.83
CA LEU A 18 0.07 -15.98 23.64
C LEU A 18 -1.13 -15.19 23.10
N TYR A 19 -0.96 -14.55 21.95
CA TYR A 19 -2.09 -13.96 21.21
C TYR A 19 -2.89 -15.10 20.54
N PRO A 20 -4.23 -15.11 20.62
CA PRO A 20 -5.02 -16.03 19.82
C PRO A 20 -4.92 -15.64 18.34
N GLN A 21 -4.39 -16.55 17.52
CA GLN A 21 -4.42 -16.45 16.06
C GLN A 21 -5.88 -16.35 15.60
N LYS A 22 -6.27 -15.23 14.98
CA LYS A 22 -7.56 -15.13 14.29
C LYS A 22 -7.50 -15.99 13.04
N VAL A 23 -8.22 -17.10 13.03
CA VAL A 23 -8.32 -18.02 11.89
C VAL A 23 -9.10 -17.34 10.77
N PHE A 24 -8.46 -17.12 9.62
CA PHE A 24 -9.12 -16.66 8.40
C PHE A 24 -9.98 -17.80 7.85
N ARG A 25 -11.31 -17.62 7.76
CA ARG A 25 -12.22 -18.53 7.05
C ARG A 25 -12.75 -17.84 5.80
N ALA A 26 -12.83 -18.60 4.71
CA ALA A 26 -13.21 -18.12 3.37
C ALA A 26 -14.71 -18.34 3.07
N ALA A 27 -15.30 -17.40 2.33
CA ALA A 27 -16.57 -17.56 1.63
C ALA A 27 -16.39 -18.16 0.22
N ASN A 28 -17.40 -18.88 -0.28
CA ASN A 28 -17.44 -19.43 -1.65
C ASN A 28 -17.56 -18.30 -2.69
N PRO A 29 -16.80 -18.35 -3.81
CA PRO A 29 -16.92 -17.35 -4.87
C PRO A 29 -18.26 -17.51 -5.60
N MET A 30 -19.03 -16.43 -5.72
CA MET A 30 -20.06 -16.38 -6.76
C MET A 30 -19.38 -16.26 -8.14
N ALA A 31 -20.07 -16.77 -9.17
CA ALA A 31 -19.64 -16.61 -10.56
C ALA A 31 -19.21 -15.17 -10.82
N ALA A 32 -18.01 -15.01 -11.38
CA ALA A 32 -17.40 -13.72 -11.66
C ALA A 32 -18.46 -12.76 -12.21
N TYR A 33 -18.70 -11.65 -11.50
CA TYR A 33 -19.38 -10.52 -12.08
C TYR A 33 -18.56 -10.13 -13.31
N SER A 34 -19.02 -10.57 -14.48
CA SER A 34 -18.42 -10.25 -15.76
C SER A 34 -18.52 -8.74 -15.90
N THR A 35 -17.43 -8.03 -15.62
CA THR A 35 -17.33 -6.63 -15.99
C THR A 35 -17.41 -6.61 -17.50
N HIS A 36 -18.47 -6.00 -18.04
CA HIS A 36 -18.57 -5.76 -19.47
C HIS A 36 -17.25 -5.10 -19.94
N PRO A 37 -16.66 -5.49 -21.09
CA PRO A 37 -15.38 -4.96 -21.56
C PRO A 37 -15.31 -3.43 -21.66
N SER A 38 -16.46 -2.74 -21.75
CA SER A 38 -16.59 -1.28 -21.72
C SER A 38 -16.32 -0.62 -20.36
N HIS A 39 -16.27 -1.38 -19.26
CA HIS A 39 -16.10 -0.86 -17.89
C HIS A 39 -14.80 -1.30 -17.22
N GLN A 40 -13.85 -1.87 -17.97
CA GLN A 40 -12.54 -2.21 -17.41
C GLN A 40 -11.69 -0.96 -17.18
N PRO A 41 -11.08 -0.78 -16.00
CA PRO A 41 -10.19 0.35 -15.76
C PRO A 41 -8.94 0.23 -16.62
N ALA A 42 -8.38 1.39 -17.02
CA ALA A 42 -7.26 1.46 -17.98
C ALA A 42 -6.05 0.61 -17.56
N TRP A 43 -5.75 0.54 -16.26
CA TRP A 43 -4.65 -0.27 -15.74
C TRP A 43 -4.85 -1.76 -16.01
N LEU A 44 -6.08 -2.26 -15.83
CA LEU A 44 -6.40 -3.69 -16.01
C LEU A 44 -6.36 -4.04 -17.49
N LYS A 45 -7.01 -3.22 -18.32
CA LYS A 45 -6.99 -3.37 -19.77
C LYS A 45 -5.56 -3.45 -20.31
N THR A 46 -4.71 -2.50 -19.90
CA THR A 46 -3.29 -2.45 -20.33
C THR A 46 -2.54 -3.75 -20.01
N LEU A 47 -2.74 -4.33 -18.82
CA LEU A 47 -2.08 -5.58 -18.43
C LEU A 47 -2.66 -6.81 -19.13
N LEU A 48 -3.98 -6.85 -19.34
CA LEU A 48 -4.66 -7.98 -19.97
C LEU A 48 -4.49 -8.02 -21.49
N ASP A 49 -4.32 -6.86 -22.14
CA ASP A 49 -4.02 -6.74 -23.56
C ASP A 49 -2.59 -7.23 -23.86
N ASN A 50 -1.68 -7.15 -22.88
CA ASN A 50 -0.33 -7.70 -23.00
C ASN A 50 -0.34 -9.24 -22.93
N LYS A 51 -0.21 -9.87 -24.10
CA LYS A 51 -0.14 -11.34 -24.26
C LYS A 51 1.27 -11.92 -24.16
N SER A 52 2.30 -11.11 -23.91
CA SER A 52 3.65 -11.62 -23.79
C SER A 52 3.76 -12.62 -22.62
N PRO A 53 4.59 -13.68 -22.78
CA PRO A 53 4.86 -14.61 -21.70
C PRO A 53 5.49 -13.90 -20.51
N ALA A 54 5.38 -14.49 -19.32
CA ALA A 54 6.07 -13.95 -18.15
C ALA A 54 7.59 -13.95 -18.40
N PRO A 55 8.25 -12.79 -18.29
CA PRO A 55 9.67 -12.67 -18.65
C PRO A 55 10.54 -13.52 -17.72
N LYS A 56 11.69 -13.94 -18.24
CA LYS A 56 12.79 -14.42 -17.41
C LYS A 56 13.51 -13.19 -16.85
N LEU A 57 13.69 -13.11 -15.55
CA LEU A 57 14.37 -12.00 -14.89
C LEU A 57 15.68 -12.49 -14.26
N TYR A 58 16.73 -11.71 -14.42
CA TYR A 58 18.02 -11.91 -13.78
C TYR A 58 18.16 -11.00 -12.57
N ALA A 59 18.76 -11.55 -11.51
CA ALA A 59 19.08 -10.82 -10.29
C ALA A 59 20.51 -10.29 -10.36
N TRP A 60 20.66 -9.03 -10.74
CA TRP A 60 21.93 -8.33 -10.64
C TRP A 60 22.21 -7.97 -9.18
N SER A 61 23.43 -8.23 -8.73
CA SER A 61 23.93 -7.98 -7.38
C SER A 61 25.13 -7.02 -7.43
N PRO A 62 25.64 -6.54 -6.28
CA PRO A 62 26.89 -5.77 -6.23
C PRO A 62 28.08 -6.44 -6.95
N GLU A 63 28.17 -7.79 -6.92
CA GLU A 63 29.20 -8.57 -7.61
C GLU A 63 29.17 -8.41 -9.15
N ASN A 64 28.03 -8.00 -9.70
CA ASN A 64 27.86 -7.78 -11.13
C ASN A 64 28.25 -6.35 -11.57
N VAL A 65 28.51 -5.45 -10.61
CA VAL A 65 28.78 -4.02 -10.89
C VAL A 65 30.18 -3.62 -10.47
N ASP A 66 30.72 -4.20 -9.39
CA ASP A 66 32.08 -3.96 -8.94
C ASP A 66 33.00 -5.14 -9.29
N SER A 67 34.07 -4.87 -10.06
CA SER A 67 35.08 -5.88 -10.42
C SER A 67 35.99 -6.24 -9.23
N SER A 68 36.06 -5.38 -8.21
CA SER A 68 36.98 -5.53 -7.07
C SER A 68 36.49 -6.52 -6.01
N THR A 69 35.18 -6.84 -5.99
CA THR A 69 34.62 -7.88 -5.10
C THR A 69 35.02 -9.31 -5.50
N ASN A 70 35.62 -9.51 -6.68
CA ASN A 70 36.03 -10.82 -7.18
C ASN A 70 37.39 -11.34 -6.64
N GLY A 71 37.97 -10.70 -5.62
CA GLY A 71 39.31 -11.06 -5.13
C GLY A 71 39.47 -11.01 -3.61
N ASN A 72 38.79 -11.88 -2.86
CA ASN A 72 39.26 -12.41 -1.55
C ASN A 72 38.30 -13.44 -0.93
N GLY A 73 37.91 -14.46 -1.69
CA GLY A 73 37.14 -15.60 -1.17
C GLY A 73 38.04 -16.67 -0.51
N ASN A 74 38.80 -16.32 0.53
CA ASN A 74 39.46 -17.30 1.39
C ASN A 74 39.27 -16.90 2.86
N GLY A 75 38.05 -17.06 3.33
CA GLY A 75 37.68 -16.92 4.73
C GLY A 75 36.89 -18.14 5.17
N ASN A 76 37.54 -19.08 5.85
CA ASN A 76 36.90 -20.14 6.62
C ASN A 76 36.02 -19.48 7.70
N GLY A 77 34.74 -19.30 7.40
CA GLY A 77 33.70 -18.86 8.33
C GLY A 77 32.65 -19.95 8.49
N THR A 78 32.97 -20.98 9.25
CA THR A 78 32.00 -21.99 9.71
C THR A 78 30.98 -21.32 10.64
N SER A 79 29.84 -20.83 10.11
CA SER A 79 28.50 -20.77 10.78
C SER A 79 27.39 -19.88 10.14
N THR A 80 27.54 -19.24 8.96
CA THR A 80 26.50 -18.32 8.43
C THR A 80 25.84 -18.68 7.08
N GLN A 81 26.25 -19.76 6.41
CA GLN A 81 25.69 -20.14 5.10
C GLN A 81 24.22 -20.60 5.13
N SER A 82 23.68 -21.07 6.26
CA SER A 82 22.34 -21.69 6.27
C SER A 82 21.16 -20.72 6.17
N ASN A 83 21.33 -19.41 6.47
CA ASN A 83 20.23 -18.43 6.45
C ASN A 83 20.12 -17.63 5.14
N ALA A 84 21.16 -17.61 4.31
CA ALA A 84 21.15 -16.85 3.06
C ALA A 84 20.27 -17.50 1.97
N ASP A 85 20.07 -18.82 2.03
CA ASP A 85 19.35 -19.59 1.00
C ASP A 85 17.93 -20.00 1.41
N ASP A 86 17.44 -19.57 2.58
CA ASP A 86 16.08 -19.86 3.02
C ASP A 86 15.06 -18.97 2.26
N LEU A 87 14.73 -19.39 1.04
CA LEU A 87 13.80 -18.70 0.14
C LEU A 87 12.35 -18.72 0.65
N ASP A 88 11.97 -19.71 1.46
CA ASP A 88 10.62 -19.83 2.01
C ASP A 88 10.36 -18.79 3.11
N ARG A 89 11.38 -18.45 3.92
CA ARG A 89 11.31 -17.35 4.91
C ARG A 89 11.78 -16.00 4.37
N ARG A 90 12.45 -15.97 3.21
CA ARG A 90 12.96 -14.72 2.64
C ARG A 90 11.81 -13.76 2.31
N ILE A 91 11.98 -12.50 2.72
CA ILE A 91 11.08 -11.39 2.37
C ILE A 91 11.76 -10.54 1.30
N PHE A 92 11.17 -10.53 0.10
CA PHE A 92 11.60 -9.66 -0.99
C PHE A 92 10.84 -8.33 -0.92
N ILE A 93 11.55 -7.20 -0.96
CA ILE A 93 10.97 -5.87 -0.89
C ILE A 93 11.20 -5.16 -2.23
N LEU A 94 10.16 -5.17 -3.07
CA LEU A 94 10.17 -4.57 -4.39
C LEU A 94 9.91 -3.07 -4.31
N GLY A 95 10.99 -2.29 -4.43
CA GLY A 95 10.98 -0.84 -4.33
C GLY A 95 11.56 -0.34 -3.01
N VAL A 96 12.72 0.32 -3.08
CA VAL A 96 13.44 0.84 -1.91
C VAL A 96 13.17 2.34 -1.72
N GLY A 97 11.88 2.72 -1.80
CA GLY A 97 11.39 4.06 -1.43
C GLY A 97 11.20 4.21 0.08
N ASN A 98 10.57 5.30 0.52
CA ASN A 98 10.38 5.59 1.96
C ASN A 98 9.66 4.46 2.72
N LEU A 99 8.55 3.91 2.18
CA LEU A 99 7.85 2.80 2.83
C LEU A 99 8.65 1.50 2.77
N GLY A 100 9.29 1.20 1.64
CA GLY A 100 10.17 0.02 1.52
C GLY A 100 11.30 0.04 2.53
N ARG A 101 11.94 1.21 2.75
CA ARG A 101 12.99 1.38 3.75
C ARG A 101 12.50 1.28 5.18
N LEU A 102 11.33 1.87 5.48
CA LEU A 102 10.69 1.74 6.80
C LEU A 102 10.43 0.27 7.13
N TYR A 103 9.80 -0.47 6.21
CA TYR A 103 9.49 -1.87 6.42
C TYR A 103 10.75 -2.73 6.52
N ALA A 104 11.73 -2.53 5.62
CA ALA A 104 13.01 -3.23 5.67
C ALA A 104 13.71 -3.03 7.03
N SER A 105 13.79 -1.79 7.50
CA SER A 105 14.38 -1.47 8.80
C SER A 105 13.62 -2.15 9.95
N CYS A 106 12.29 -2.05 9.99
CA CYS A 106 11.49 -2.68 11.04
C CYS A 106 11.62 -4.21 11.03
N LEU A 107 11.55 -4.84 9.86
CA LEU A 107 11.66 -6.29 9.71
C LEU A 107 13.06 -6.81 10.06
N SER A 108 14.11 -6.03 9.81
CA SER A 108 15.49 -6.40 10.17
C SER A 108 15.72 -6.50 11.69
N MET A 109 14.84 -5.90 12.49
CA MET A 109 14.91 -5.93 13.96
C MET A 109 14.17 -7.14 14.58
N GLN A 110 13.54 -7.97 13.75
CA GLN A 110 12.86 -9.19 14.21
C GLN A 110 13.83 -10.22 14.80
N SER A 111 13.31 -11.06 15.70
CA SER A 111 14.06 -12.15 16.32
C SER A 111 13.23 -13.44 16.31
N PRO A 112 13.59 -14.48 15.53
CA PRO A 112 14.74 -14.51 14.61
C PRO A 112 14.53 -13.60 13.39
N ARG A 113 15.62 -12.94 12.95
CA ARG A 113 15.60 -12.06 11.77
C ARG A 113 15.26 -12.86 10.50
N PRO A 114 14.30 -12.42 9.67
CA PRO A 114 14.07 -13.03 8.36
C PRO A 114 15.20 -12.66 7.39
N PRO A 115 15.54 -13.50 6.42
CA PRO A 115 16.37 -13.07 5.29
C PRO A 115 15.62 -12.00 4.49
N ILE A 116 16.25 -10.87 4.17
CA ILE A 116 15.62 -9.76 3.44
C ILE A 116 16.41 -9.47 2.16
N THR A 117 15.70 -9.36 1.04
CA THR A 117 16.26 -8.86 -0.23
C THR A 117 15.57 -7.56 -0.61
N LEU A 118 16.35 -6.49 -0.75
CA LEU A 118 15.91 -5.21 -1.27
C LEU A 118 16.01 -5.22 -2.80
N VAL A 119 14.92 -4.96 -3.49
CA VAL A 119 14.91 -4.94 -4.96
C VAL A 119 14.78 -3.51 -5.45
N VAL A 120 15.83 -3.03 -6.14
CA VAL A 120 15.89 -1.70 -6.74
C VAL A 120 15.49 -1.73 -8.21
N HIS A 121 15.09 -0.58 -8.75
CA HIS A 121 14.53 -0.48 -10.11
C HIS A 121 15.53 -0.10 -11.20
N ARG A 122 16.81 0.13 -10.85
CA ARG A 122 17.86 0.50 -11.81
C ARG A 122 19.26 0.16 -11.30
N LYS A 123 20.19 -0.07 -12.24
CA LYS A 123 21.57 -0.49 -11.98
C LYS A 123 22.34 0.48 -11.08
N GLU A 124 22.14 1.79 -11.25
CA GLU A 124 22.91 2.83 -10.55
C GLU A 124 22.73 2.73 -9.03
N LEU A 125 21.57 2.25 -8.57
CA LEU A 125 21.31 2.06 -7.15
C LEU A 125 22.14 0.93 -6.54
N LEU A 126 22.60 -0.05 -7.34
CA LEU A 126 23.58 -1.04 -6.87
C LEU A 126 24.94 -0.39 -6.66
N SER A 127 25.38 0.47 -7.59
CA SER A 127 26.63 1.24 -7.46
C SER A 127 26.59 2.16 -6.23
N GLU A 128 25.48 2.87 -6.04
CA GLU A 128 25.27 3.72 -4.86
C GLU A 128 25.27 2.90 -3.57
N TRP A 129 24.65 1.71 -3.57
CA TRP A 129 24.66 0.81 -2.40
C TRP A 129 26.06 0.33 -2.03
N ILE A 130 26.90 0.00 -3.01
CA ILE A 130 28.29 -0.40 -2.77
C ILE A 130 29.02 0.68 -1.97
N GLN A 131 28.84 1.95 -2.35
CA GLN A 131 29.49 3.11 -1.75
C GLN A 131 28.81 3.63 -0.47
N SER A 132 27.59 3.19 -0.16
CA SER A 132 26.83 3.66 0.99
C SER A 132 27.05 2.78 2.25
N PRO A 133 26.74 3.30 3.46
CA PRO A 133 26.69 2.50 4.68
C PRO A 133 25.47 1.55 4.74
N GLY A 134 24.73 1.37 3.63
CA GLY A 134 23.52 0.58 3.56
C GLY A 134 22.25 1.42 3.75
N LEU A 135 21.26 0.83 4.40
CA LEU A 135 19.98 1.46 4.71
C LEU A 135 20.10 2.28 6.00
N GLU A 136 19.71 3.55 5.93
CA GLU A 136 19.70 4.48 7.06
C GLU A 136 18.28 5.00 7.33
N ILE A 137 17.83 4.89 8.58
CA ILE A 137 16.60 5.53 9.04
C ILE A 137 16.82 6.29 10.35
N THR A 138 16.50 7.59 10.34
CA THR A 138 16.48 8.39 11.56
C THR A 138 15.10 8.28 12.20
N ARG A 139 15.01 7.82 13.45
CA ARG A 139 13.76 7.65 14.20
C ARG A 139 13.94 8.20 15.60
N LEU A 140 13.04 9.12 16.01
CA LEU A 140 13.09 9.77 17.32
C LEU A 140 14.47 10.37 17.66
N GLY A 141 15.12 10.98 16.67
CA GLY A 141 16.46 11.59 16.82
C GLY A 141 17.63 10.60 16.84
N LYS A 142 17.37 9.29 16.75
CA LYS A 142 18.40 8.25 16.69
C LYS A 142 18.54 7.72 15.27
N LEU A 143 19.78 7.63 14.78
CA LEU A 143 20.10 7.00 13.51
C LEU A 143 20.20 5.48 13.67
N TYR A 144 19.52 4.75 12.79
CA TYR A 144 19.62 3.30 12.65
C TYR A 144 20.17 3.03 11.25
N SER A 145 21.29 2.31 11.17
CA SER A 145 21.97 1.97 9.92
C SER A 145 22.19 0.47 9.84
N GLY A 146 22.04 -0.12 8.67
CA GLY A 146 22.29 -1.54 8.43
C GLY A 146 22.55 -1.85 6.96
N LYS A 147 23.51 -2.73 6.70
CA LYS A 147 23.92 -3.16 5.35
C LYS A 147 23.94 -4.67 5.27
N ASP A 148 24.63 -5.30 6.22
CA ASP A 148 24.82 -6.76 6.27
C ASP A 148 23.53 -7.52 6.59
N GLU A 149 22.49 -6.81 7.07
CA GLU A 149 21.14 -7.35 7.26
C GLU A 149 20.40 -7.62 5.95
N PHE A 150 20.88 -7.06 4.83
CA PHE A 150 20.15 -7.02 3.57
C PHE A 150 20.98 -7.58 2.42
N GLN A 151 20.36 -8.40 1.59
CA GLN A 151 20.79 -8.55 0.20
C GLN A 151 20.16 -7.44 -0.64
N ILE A 152 20.82 -7.04 -1.72
CA ILE A 152 20.28 -6.07 -2.67
C ILE A 152 20.40 -6.60 -4.08
N GLU A 153 19.32 -6.45 -4.84
CA GLU A 153 19.24 -6.93 -6.22
C GLU A 153 18.59 -5.89 -7.14
N TRP A 154 19.00 -5.85 -8.40
CA TRP A 154 18.28 -5.21 -9.49
C TRP A 154 17.76 -6.28 -10.42
N TRP A 155 16.44 -6.30 -10.62
CA TRP A 155 15.77 -7.30 -11.47
C TRP A 155 15.47 -6.72 -12.84
N THR A 156 15.96 -7.41 -13.87
CA THR A 156 15.81 -7.03 -15.28
C THR A 156 15.81 -8.27 -16.17
N ASP A 157 15.29 -8.19 -17.39
CA ASP A 157 15.37 -9.26 -18.39
C ASP A 157 16.73 -9.35 -19.08
N GLU A 158 17.62 -8.39 -18.81
CA GLU A 158 19.01 -8.38 -19.27
C GLU A 158 19.93 -9.20 -18.34
N ALA A 159 20.66 -10.16 -18.90
CA ALA A 159 21.61 -10.95 -18.11
C ALA A 159 22.85 -10.12 -17.72
N PRO A 160 23.43 -10.32 -16.52
CA PRO A 160 24.72 -9.75 -16.16
C PRO A 160 25.81 -10.07 -17.18
N THR A 161 26.58 -9.05 -17.57
CA THR A 161 27.72 -9.21 -18.48
C THR A 161 29.00 -9.64 -17.76
N GLN A 162 29.03 -9.52 -16.43
CA GLN A 162 30.15 -9.87 -15.56
C GLN A 162 29.64 -10.41 -14.22
N GLY A 163 30.46 -11.19 -13.53
CA GLY A 163 30.08 -11.84 -12.28
C GLY A 163 29.09 -12.99 -12.47
N PRO A 164 28.45 -13.47 -11.40
CA PRO A 164 27.53 -14.61 -11.48
C PRO A 164 26.22 -14.23 -12.18
N VAL A 165 25.73 -15.13 -13.05
CA VAL A 165 24.41 -15.01 -13.69
C VAL A 165 23.41 -15.80 -12.85
N ARG A 166 22.52 -15.09 -12.15
CA ARG A 166 21.49 -15.68 -11.29
C ARG A 166 20.11 -15.26 -11.79
N GLU A 167 19.18 -16.20 -11.85
CA GLU A 167 17.76 -15.90 -12.05
C GLU A 167 17.15 -15.44 -10.72
N VAL A 168 16.13 -14.56 -10.77
CA VAL A 168 15.39 -14.10 -9.59
C VAL A 168 14.97 -15.29 -8.74
N ALA A 169 15.15 -15.15 -7.41
CA ALA A 169 14.83 -16.18 -6.42
C ALA A 169 15.42 -17.57 -6.78
N GLN A 170 16.60 -17.61 -7.41
CA GLN A 170 17.26 -18.87 -7.83
C GLN A 170 16.36 -19.74 -8.73
N ALA A 171 15.59 -19.10 -9.62
CA ALA A 171 14.58 -19.73 -10.47
C ALA A 171 13.44 -20.45 -9.70
N SER A 172 13.31 -20.19 -8.40
CA SER A 172 12.26 -20.73 -7.54
C SER A 172 11.11 -19.73 -7.36
N LYS A 173 10.08 -20.13 -6.60
CA LYS A 173 8.91 -19.30 -6.31
C LYS A 173 9.18 -18.34 -5.15
N ILE A 174 8.70 -17.11 -5.29
CA ILE A 174 8.79 -16.06 -4.27
C ILE A 174 7.65 -16.26 -3.28
N ARG A 175 7.94 -16.81 -2.09
CA ARG A 175 6.92 -17.02 -1.06
C ARG A 175 6.43 -15.73 -0.43
N ASN A 176 7.31 -14.74 -0.19
CA ASN A 176 6.94 -13.52 0.51
C ASN A 176 7.46 -12.28 -0.23
N LEU A 177 6.53 -11.50 -0.80
CA LEU A 177 6.82 -10.29 -1.56
C LEU A 177 6.11 -9.08 -0.93
N LEU A 178 6.87 -8.02 -0.66
CA LEU A 178 6.33 -6.69 -0.37
C LEU A 178 6.48 -5.82 -1.61
N VAL A 179 5.36 -5.32 -2.13
CA VAL A 179 5.38 -4.34 -3.22
C VAL A 179 5.35 -2.95 -2.60
N ALA A 180 6.50 -2.28 -2.61
CA ALA A 180 6.75 -0.98 -1.99
C ALA A 180 7.07 0.13 -3.00
N THR A 181 6.74 -0.11 -4.28
CA THR A 181 6.83 0.87 -5.36
C THR A 181 5.75 1.96 -5.24
N LYS A 182 5.89 3.05 -6.00
CA LYS A 182 4.81 4.04 -6.16
C LYS A 182 3.59 3.39 -6.85
N ALA A 183 2.39 3.88 -6.55
CA ALA A 183 1.12 3.27 -6.98
C ALA A 183 0.99 3.02 -8.49
N ALA A 184 1.54 3.91 -9.33
CA ALA A 184 1.57 3.75 -10.78
C ALA A 184 2.38 2.53 -11.26
N ALA A 185 3.44 2.14 -10.54
CA ALA A 185 4.32 1.03 -10.89
C ALA A 185 3.95 -0.29 -10.20
N ALA A 186 3.10 -0.28 -9.18
CA ALA A 186 2.83 -1.45 -8.35
C ALA A 186 2.30 -2.66 -9.13
N MET A 187 1.26 -2.48 -9.94
CA MET A 187 0.67 -3.58 -10.72
C MET A 187 1.55 -4.03 -11.90
N PRO A 188 2.14 -3.13 -12.72
CA PRO A 188 3.07 -3.54 -13.77
C PRO A 188 4.28 -4.33 -13.25
N GLU A 189 4.90 -3.90 -12.14
CA GLU A 189 6.05 -4.60 -11.57
C GLU A 189 5.66 -5.95 -10.94
N ALA A 190 4.50 -6.04 -10.29
CA ALA A 190 3.98 -7.32 -9.81
C ALA A 190 3.64 -8.28 -10.96
N ASP A 191 3.11 -7.78 -12.08
CA ASP A 191 2.75 -8.59 -13.26
C ASP A 191 3.99 -9.15 -13.99
N LYS A 192 5.13 -8.45 -13.95
CA LYS A 192 6.41 -9.00 -14.45
C LYS A 192 6.85 -10.25 -13.68
N LEU A 193 6.42 -10.41 -12.43
CA LEU A 193 6.82 -11.51 -11.55
C LEU A 193 5.95 -12.76 -11.67
N ARG A 194 4.99 -12.81 -12.63
CA ARG A 194 4.08 -13.96 -12.82
C ARG A 194 4.78 -15.32 -12.89
N ARG A 195 5.99 -15.38 -13.44
CA ARG A 195 6.79 -16.62 -13.50
C ARG A 195 7.17 -17.13 -12.10
N TYR A 196 7.42 -16.21 -11.18
CA TYR A 196 7.95 -16.46 -9.85
C TYR A 196 6.87 -16.49 -8.75
N LEU A 197 5.62 -16.23 -9.11
CA LEU A 197 4.47 -16.27 -8.20
C LEU A 197 3.59 -17.47 -8.53
N ASP A 198 2.93 -18.00 -7.51
CA ASP A 198 2.02 -19.15 -7.57
C ASP A 198 1.02 -19.11 -6.40
N SER A 199 0.14 -20.10 -6.28
CA SER A 199 -0.81 -20.26 -5.17
C SER A 199 -0.16 -20.36 -3.78
N GLY A 200 1.11 -20.79 -3.70
CA GLY A 200 1.90 -20.83 -2.48
C GLY A 200 2.60 -19.51 -2.14
N SER A 201 2.39 -18.46 -2.94
CA SER A 201 3.03 -17.15 -2.76
C SER A 201 2.12 -16.16 -2.04
N SER A 202 2.71 -15.19 -1.35
CA SER A 202 2.01 -14.08 -0.70
C SER A 202 2.62 -12.74 -1.08
N VAL A 203 1.76 -11.84 -1.58
CA VAL A 203 2.14 -10.52 -2.07
C VAL A 203 1.39 -9.46 -1.27
N ALA A 204 2.12 -8.67 -0.47
CA ALA A 204 1.57 -7.57 0.30
C ALA A 204 1.89 -6.22 -0.35
N PHE A 205 0.85 -5.46 -0.69
CA PHE A 205 0.95 -4.13 -1.28
C PHE A 205 1.05 -3.05 -0.19
N LEU A 206 2.06 -2.18 -0.27
CA LEU A 206 2.26 -1.07 0.70
C LEU A 206 1.73 0.27 0.20
N GLN A 207 1.12 0.31 -0.99
CA GLN A 207 0.70 1.54 -1.66
C GLN A 207 -0.35 2.28 -0.83
N ASN A 208 -0.30 3.61 -0.88
CA ASN A 208 -1.41 4.43 -0.41
C ASN A 208 -2.62 4.27 -1.33
N GLY A 209 -3.80 4.63 -0.82
CA GLY A 209 -5.05 4.56 -1.56
C GLY A 209 -5.71 3.18 -1.46
N MET A 210 -6.57 2.88 -2.43
CA MET A 210 -7.30 1.63 -2.50
C MET A 210 -6.50 0.58 -3.29
N SER A 211 -6.57 -0.68 -2.85
CA SER A 211 -6.01 -1.76 -3.67
C SER A 211 -6.78 -1.88 -4.99
N LYS A 212 -6.04 -1.88 -6.11
CA LYS A 212 -6.59 -2.14 -7.46
C LYS A 212 -7.17 -3.56 -7.58
N LEU A 213 -6.80 -4.45 -6.66
CA LEU A 213 -7.20 -5.85 -6.64
C LEU A 213 -8.45 -6.12 -5.76
N TRP A 214 -9.10 -5.08 -5.22
CA TRP A 214 -10.45 -5.26 -4.70
C TRP A 214 -11.42 -5.70 -5.81
N PRO A 215 -12.49 -6.44 -5.48
CA PRO A 215 -13.55 -6.76 -6.42
C PRO A 215 -14.10 -5.52 -7.14
N PRO A 216 -14.45 -5.63 -8.44
CA PRO A 216 -14.46 -6.87 -9.23
C PRO A 216 -13.12 -7.19 -9.91
N HIS A 217 -12.17 -6.25 -9.95
CA HIS A 217 -11.03 -6.31 -10.87
C HIS A 217 -9.95 -7.33 -10.50
N GLY A 218 -9.74 -7.57 -9.19
CA GLY A 218 -8.71 -8.52 -8.74
C GLY A 218 -8.92 -9.94 -9.24
N GLN A 219 -10.16 -10.44 -9.20
CA GLN A 219 -10.49 -11.79 -9.64
C GLN A 219 -10.31 -11.96 -11.15
N GLU A 220 -10.67 -10.94 -11.93
CA GLU A 220 -10.44 -10.94 -13.38
C GLU A 220 -8.94 -10.94 -13.70
N TYR A 221 -8.16 -10.10 -13.02
CA TYR A 221 -6.70 -10.08 -13.17
C TYR A 221 -6.08 -11.44 -12.86
N ILE A 222 -6.39 -12.02 -11.69
CA ILE A 222 -5.82 -13.31 -11.28
C ILE A 222 -6.20 -14.42 -12.27
N SER A 223 -7.49 -14.57 -12.60
CA SER A 223 -7.94 -15.66 -13.48
C SER A 223 -7.36 -15.60 -14.90
N ARG A 224 -7.06 -14.41 -15.43
CA ARG A 224 -6.47 -14.25 -16.77
C ARG A 224 -4.95 -14.30 -16.79
N ARG A 225 -4.28 -13.95 -15.69
CA ARG A 225 -2.81 -13.89 -15.63
C ARG A 225 -2.18 -15.13 -15.01
N TYR A 226 -2.95 -15.88 -14.23
CA TYR A 226 -2.56 -17.13 -13.56
C TYR A 226 -3.57 -18.24 -13.92
N PRO A 227 -3.31 -19.01 -15.00
CA PRO A 227 -4.13 -20.16 -15.37
C PRO A 227 -4.25 -21.19 -14.25
N ASP A 228 -5.26 -22.06 -14.34
CA ASP A 228 -5.57 -23.10 -13.35
C ASP A 228 -5.79 -22.56 -11.93
N ASN A 229 -5.99 -21.25 -11.83
CA ASN A 229 -6.24 -20.52 -10.60
C ASN A 229 -5.07 -20.71 -9.59
N ASP A 230 -3.84 -20.75 -10.12
CA ASP A 230 -2.56 -20.80 -9.40
C ASP A 230 -2.03 -19.39 -9.05
N GLY A 231 -2.93 -18.43 -8.81
CA GLY A 231 -2.55 -17.06 -8.49
C GLY A 231 -2.08 -16.88 -7.04
N PRO A 232 -1.24 -15.87 -6.75
CA PRO A 232 -0.78 -15.61 -5.38
C PRO A 232 -1.88 -15.10 -4.45
N ASN A 233 -1.61 -15.20 -3.15
CA ASN A 233 -2.41 -14.60 -2.10
C ASN A 233 -2.07 -13.11 -1.98
N ILE A 234 -3.08 -12.25 -2.09
CA ILE A 234 -2.93 -10.80 -2.09
C ILE A 234 -3.32 -10.23 -0.74
N LEU A 235 -2.37 -9.55 -0.12
CA LEU A 235 -2.53 -8.77 1.10
C LEU A 235 -2.31 -7.28 0.79
N ALA A 236 -2.78 -6.40 1.67
CA ALA A 236 -2.40 -5.00 1.61
C ALA A 236 -2.13 -4.45 3.01
N CYS A 237 -1.29 -3.42 3.05
CA CYS A 237 -0.97 -2.68 4.25
C CYS A 237 -1.56 -1.27 4.19
N VAL A 238 -2.13 -0.82 5.31
CA VAL A 238 -2.49 0.59 5.53
C VAL A 238 -1.50 1.19 6.51
N THR A 239 -0.53 1.94 5.98
CA THR A 239 0.55 2.54 6.78
C THR A 239 0.25 3.98 7.13
N ASN A 240 0.18 4.35 8.42
CA ASN A 240 -0.06 5.74 8.84
C ASN A 240 1.22 6.49 9.23
N HIS A 241 2.36 5.81 9.25
CA HIS A 241 3.67 6.42 9.49
C HIS A 241 4.00 7.49 8.46
N GLY A 242 4.52 8.63 8.92
CA GLY A 242 5.08 9.67 8.08
C GLY A 242 6.57 9.46 7.86
N VAL A 243 6.99 9.24 6.61
CA VAL A 243 8.39 9.00 6.26
C VAL A 243 8.83 9.96 5.16
N LEU A 244 9.95 10.64 5.38
CA LEU A 244 10.55 11.59 4.45
C LEU A 244 11.83 11.02 3.86
N SER A 245 12.12 11.33 2.60
CA SER A 245 13.36 10.92 1.95
C SER A 245 14.45 11.93 2.30
N GLU A 246 15.61 11.48 2.79
CA GLU A 246 16.79 12.31 3.01
C GLU A 246 17.92 12.02 2.01
N GLY A 247 17.70 11.08 1.09
CA GLY A 247 18.62 10.72 0.03
C GLY A 247 18.41 9.28 -0.45
N PRO A 248 19.30 8.75 -1.29
CA PRO A 248 19.37 7.32 -1.57
C PRO A 248 19.58 6.54 -0.28
N PHE A 249 18.81 5.46 -0.09
CA PHE A 249 18.83 4.58 1.09
C PHE A 249 18.63 5.23 2.47
N LYS A 250 18.42 6.55 2.52
CA LYS A 250 18.28 7.33 3.75
C LYS A 250 16.88 7.93 3.89
N SER A 251 16.25 7.71 5.03
CA SER A 251 14.92 8.25 5.35
C SER A 251 14.83 8.79 6.76
N LEU A 252 13.99 9.81 6.95
CA LEU A 252 13.57 10.27 8.27
C LEU A 252 12.19 9.70 8.57
N HIS A 253 12.07 8.93 9.65
CA HIS A 253 10.79 8.52 10.20
C HIS A 253 10.16 9.69 10.98
N ALA A 254 9.63 10.65 10.21
CA ALA A 254 9.19 11.95 10.68
C ALA A 254 7.94 11.91 11.59
N SER A 255 7.07 10.92 11.42
CA SER A 255 5.85 10.79 12.23
C SER A 255 5.51 9.33 12.52
N PRO A 256 6.03 8.78 13.63
CA PRO A 256 5.64 7.45 14.09
C PRO A 256 4.13 7.36 14.38
N ALA A 257 3.50 6.30 13.89
CA ALA A 257 2.08 6.01 14.01
C ALA A 257 1.85 4.49 14.09
N ASP A 258 0.96 3.95 13.26
CA ASP A 258 0.61 2.54 13.19
C ASP A 258 0.54 2.01 11.75
N THR A 259 0.36 0.70 11.65
CA THR A 259 0.15 0.01 10.39
C THR A 259 -0.91 -1.06 10.59
N ALA A 260 -1.70 -1.34 9.55
CA ALA A 260 -2.53 -2.53 9.53
C ALA A 260 -2.21 -3.39 8.31
N ILE A 261 -2.28 -4.71 8.44
CA ILE A 261 -2.16 -5.67 7.35
C ILE A 261 -3.38 -6.58 7.34
N GLY A 262 -3.91 -6.86 6.15
CA GLY A 262 -5.01 -7.82 6.00
C GLY A 262 -5.11 -8.36 4.57
N PRO A 263 -6.01 -9.34 4.35
CA PRO A 263 -6.25 -9.92 3.04
C PRO A 263 -7.06 -8.99 2.13
N VAL A 264 -6.71 -8.99 0.84
CA VAL A 264 -7.50 -8.36 -0.24
C VAL A 264 -8.15 -9.43 -1.10
N LEU A 265 -7.38 -10.43 -1.52
CA LEU A 265 -7.82 -11.54 -2.36
C LEU A 265 -6.95 -12.77 -2.07
N LEU A 266 -7.53 -13.79 -1.43
CA LEU A 266 -6.82 -15.03 -1.09
C LEU A 266 -7.08 -16.11 -2.13
N ASN A 267 -6.10 -16.97 -2.38
CA ASN A 267 -6.27 -18.13 -3.24
C ASN A 267 -6.94 -19.26 -2.44
N ASN A 268 -8.21 -19.52 -2.73
CA ASN A 268 -9.01 -20.50 -2.00
C ASN A 268 -8.90 -21.93 -2.54
N ASN A 269 -8.18 -22.16 -3.65
CA ASN A 269 -7.98 -23.50 -4.20
C ASN A 269 -6.99 -24.36 -3.38
N THR A 270 -6.19 -23.71 -2.54
CA THR A 270 -5.28 -24.39 -1.63
C THR A 270 -5.92 -24.46 -0.24
N GLN A 271 -6.18 -25.68 0.24
CA GLN A 271 -6.62 -25.94 1.61
C GLN A 271 -5.66 -26.96 2.25
N PRO A 272 -4.92 -26.58 3.31
CA PRO A 272 -4.95 -25.30 4.02
C PRO A 272 -4.40 -24.13 3.18
N LEU A 273 -4.72 -22.89 3.58
CA LEU A 273 -4.15 -21.67 3.00
C LEU A 273 -2.63 -21.71 3.03
N ALA A 274 -1.97 -21.13 2.01
CA ALA A 274 -0.52 -21.12 1.90
C ALA A 274 0.17 -20.62 3.19
N PRO A 275 1.19 -21.34 3.72
CA PRO A 275 1.91 -20.95 4.94
C PRO A 275 2.52 -19.55 4.89
N SER A 276 2.87 -19.06 3.69
CA SER A 276 3.39 -17.72 3.45
C SER A 276 2.42 -16.62 3.89
N VAL A 277 1.09 -16.86 3.86
CA VAL A 277 0.10 -15.86 4.29
C VAL A 277 0.24 -15.60 5.78
N THR A 278 0.26 -16.67 6.59
CA THR A 278 0.45 -16.57 8.03
C THR A 278 1.81 -15.98 8.36
N TYR A 279 2.87 -16.51 7.73
CA TYR A 279 4.24 -16.05 7.94
C TYR A 279 4.40 -14.54 7.67
N LEU A 280 4.05 -14.07 6.47
CA LEU A 280 4.22 -12.67 6.10
C LEU A 280 3.37 -11.73 6.96
N THR A 281 2.15 -12.15 7.30
CA THR A 281 1.26 -11.39 8.18
C THR A 281 1.85 -11.25 9.59
N GLU A 282 2.36 -12.34 10.17
CA GLU A 282 2.98 -12.34 11.49
C GLU A 282 4.27 -11.52 11.50
N MET A 283 5.12 -11.67 10.49
CA MET A 283 6.37 -10.91 10.36
C MET A 283 6.13 -9.40 10.32
N ILE A 284 5.10 -8.94 9.62
CA ILE A 284 4.72 -7.52 9.59
C ILE A 284 4.07 -7.11 10.92
N ALA A 285 3.07 -7.86 11.39
CA ALA A 285 2.30 -7.51 12.59
C ALA A 285 3.17 -7.40 13.85
N THR A 286 4.25 -8.18 13.94
CA THR A 286 5.15 -8.19 15.09
C THR A 286 6.41 -7.34 14.89
N ALA A 287 6.56 -6.68 13.73
CA ALA A 287 7.78 -5.94 13.40
C ALA A 287 8.01 -4.77 14.38
N PRO A 288 9.16 -4.73 15.09
CA PRO A 288 9.47 -3.65 16.01
C PRO A 288 9.37 -2.28 15.34
N ASP A 289 8.83 -1.32 16.08
CA ASP A 289 8.58 0.06 15.67
C ASP A 289 7.71 0.26 14.41
N LEU A 290 7.14 -0.80 13.83
CA LEU A 290 6.10 -0.67 12.81
C LEU A 290 4.71 -0.50 13.44
N ASN A 291 4.56 -0.91 14.71
CA ASN A 291 3.29 -0.85 15.45
C ASN A 291 2.13 -1.38 14.60
N ALA A 292 2.36 -2.53 13.99
CA ALA A 292 1.45 -3.13 13.04
C ALA A 292 0.43 -4.02 13.76
N ARG A 293 -0.73 -4.22 13.12
CA ARG A 293 -1.73 -5.18 13.55
C ARG A 293 -2.30 -5.94 12.36
N SER A 294 -2.59 -7.23 12.56
CA SER A 294 -3.35 -8.02 11.60
C SER A 294 -4.84 -7.74 11.77
N ILE A 295 -5.54 -7.54 10.66
CA ILE A 295 -6.96 -7.17 10.60
C ILE A 295 -7.71 -8.00 9.58
N THR A 296 -9.03 -8.06 9.71
CA THR A 296 -9.88 -8.78 8.77
C THR A 296 -9.96 -8.08 7.42
N ARG A 297 -10.46 -8.80 6.40
CA ARG A 297 -10.71 -8.26 5.06
C ARG A 297 -11.58 -7.00 5.07
N ALA A 298 -12.69 -7.03 5.80
CA ALA A 298 -13.60 -5.90 5.93
C ALA A 298 -12.96 -4.74 6.71
N GLU A 299 -12.26 -5.03 7.82
CA GLU A 299 -11.54 -4.01 8.57
C GLU A 299 -10.48 -3.30 7.69
N LEU A 300 -9.81 -4.05 6.82
CA LEU A 300 -8.81 -3.51 5.88
C LEU A 300 -9.45 -2.59 4.86
N TRP A 301 -10.53 -3.05 4.22
CA TRP A 301 -11.27 -2.25 3.26
C TRP A 301 -11.76 -0.95 3.88
N VAL A 302 -12.40 -1.02 5.06
CA VAL A 302 -12.83 0.14 5.84
C VAL A 302 -11.65 1.07 6.17
N SER A 303 -10.51 0.51 6.59
CA SER A 303 -9.32 1.31 6.90
C SER A 303 -8.76 2.03 5.66
N GLN A 304 -8.79 1.41 4.48
CA GLN A 304 -8.34 2.05 3.23
C GLN A 304 -9.28 3.19 2.82
N ILE A 305 -10.60 3.00 2.83
CA ILE A 305 -11.55 4.06 2.46
C ILE A 305 -11.52 5.24 3.45
N GLN A 306 -11.30 5.01 4.76
CA GLN A 306 -11.13 6.11 5.71
C GLN A 306 -9.89 6.93 5.41
N LYS A 307 -8.75 6.26 5.16
CA LYS A 307 -7.50 6.94 4.81
C LYS A 307 -7.61 7.63 3.44
N LEU A 308 -8.34 7.03 2.50
CA LEU A 308 -8.64 7.62 1.20
C LEU A 308 -9.34 8.97 1.35
N VAL A 309 -10.40 9.06 2.15
CA VAL A 309 -11.11 10.33 2.40
C VAL A 309 -10.16 11.40 2.93
N VAL A 310 -9.32 11.07 3.91
CA VAL A 310 -8.33 12.02 4.45
C VAL A 310 -7.37 12.49 3.36
N ASN A 311 -6.82 11.55 2.59
CA ASN A 311 -5.85 11.83 1.55
C ASN A 311 -6.46 12.58 0.35
N SER A 312 -7.72 12.32 -0.01
CA SER A 312 -8.41 12.98 -1.13
C SER A 312 -8.91 14.39 -0.79
N SER A 313 -9.06 14.70 0.50
CA SER A 313 -9.40 16.05 0.97
C SER A 313 -8.16 16.90 1.28
N ILE A 314 -7.19 16.41 2.06
CA ILE A 314 -6.06 17.23 2.56
C ILE A 314 -4.94 17.36 1.53
N ASN A 315 -4.52 16.24 0.93
CA ASN A 315 -3.31 16.22 0.12
C ASN A 315 -3.40 17.09 -1.14
N PRO A 316 -4.49 17.04 -1.95
CA PRO A 316 -4.60 17.93 -3.10
C PRO A 316 -4.71 19.40 -2.73
N LEU A 317 -5.47 19.76 -1.69
CA LEU A 317 -5.61 21.15 -1.26
C LEU A 317 -4.28 21.74 -0.77
N THR A 318 -3.55 20.98 0.06
CA THR A 318 -2.19 21.41 0.46
C THR A 318 -1.24 21.53 -0.73
N ALA A 319 -1.37 20.69 -1.75
CA ALA A 319 -0.57 20.77 -2.96
C ALA A 319 -0.86 22.07 -3.74
N VAL A 320 -2.12 22.39 -4.05
CA VAL A 320 -2.47 23.58 -4.84
C VAL A 320 -2.29 24.89 -4.07
N LEU A 321 -2.50 24.89 -2.74
CA LEU A 321 -2.30 26.09 -1.91
C LEU A 321 -0.84 26.26 -1.46
N ARG A 322 0.00 25.23 -1.61
CA ARG A 322 1.40 25.18 -1.12
C ARG A 322 1.56 25.37 0.39
N ARG A 323 0.53 25.03 1.18
CA ARG A 323 0.48 25.18 2.64
C ARG A 323 0.59 23.84 3.36
N LYS A 324 1.04 23.85 4.63
CA LYS A 324 0.98 22.68 5.52
C LYS A 324 -0.46 22.29 5.83
N ASN A 325 -0.67 21.06 6.32
CA ASN A 325 -2.00 20.50 6.59
C ASN A 325 -2.85 21.39 7.50
N GLY A 326 -2.27 21.97 8.54
CA GLY A 326 -2.99 22.77 9.54
C GLY A 326 -3.64 24.03 8.97
N ALA A 327 -3.08 24.60 7.90
CA ALA A 327 -3.61 25.80 7.28
C ALA A 327 -5.00 25.59 6.67
N LEU A 328 -5.36 24.36 6.33
CA LEU A 328 -6.68 24.05 5.78
C LEU A 328 -7.82 24.19 6.79
N PHE A 329 -7.50 24.31 8.08
CA PHE A 329 -8.45 24.27 9.19
C PHE A 329 -8.40 25.54 10.06
N GLU A 330 -7.75 26.62 9.59
CA GLU A 330 -7.60 27.88 10.33
C GLU A 330 -8.93 28.66 10.43
N ASP A 331 -9.69 28.75 9.33
CA ASP A 331 -11.02 29.39 9.30
C ASP A 331 -12.12 28.35 9.01
N PRO A 332 -12.92 27.93 10.01
CA PRO A 332 -13.97 26.94 9.84
C PRO A 332 -15.15 27.42 8.97
N ASN A 333 -15.25 28.72 8.67
CA ASN A 333 -16.29 29.32 7.83
C ASN A 333 -15.74 29.86 6.50
N GLY A 334 -14.42 29.74 6.29
CA GLY A 334 -13.71 30.26 5.14
C GLY A 334 -13.95 29.47 3.86
N VAL A 335 -13.28 29.89 2.78
CA VAL A 335 -13.42 29.26 1.45
C VAL A 335 -12.92 27.81 1.49
N ILE A 336 -11.77 27.55 2.11
CA ILE A 336 -11.21 26.19 2.22
C ILE A 336 -12.17 25.26 2.95
N ALA A 337 -12.79 25.72 4.04
CA ALA A 337 -13.75 24.90 4.80
C ALA A 337 -14.97 24.53 3.97
N LYS A 338 -15.47 25.43 3.11
CA LYS A 338 -16.57 25.14 2.17
C LYS A 338 -16.16 24.14 1.09
N VAL A 339 -14.95 24.26 0.55
CA VAL A 339 -14.39 23.29 -0.43
C VAL A 339 -14.24 21.92 0.21
N LEU A 340 -13.72 21.83 1.44
CA LEU A 340 -13.63 20.59 2.20
C LEU A 340 -14.99 19.95 2.42
N ASP A 341 -15.99 20.74 2.82
CA ASP A 341 -17.37 20.28 3.01
C ASP A 341 -17.95 19.69 1.71
N ARG A 342 -17.75 20.38 0.58
CA ARG A 342 -18.17 19.88 -0.74
C ARG A 342 -17.49 18.55 -1.10
N LEU A 343 -16.16 18.46 -0.97
CA LEU A 343 -15.41 17.23 -1.24
C LEU A 343 -15.89 16.06 -0.35
N LEU A 344 -16.19 16.33 0.92
CA LEU A 344 -16.68 15.31 1.84
C LEU A 344 -18.11 14.88 1.50
N GLY A 345 -18.96 15.79 1.04
CA GLY A 345 -20.30 15.48 0.52
C GLY A 345 -20.24 14.53 -0.68
N GLU A 346 -19.43 14.86 -1.69
CA GLU A 346 -19.22 14.03 -2.87
C GLU A 346 -18.65 12.65 -2.48
N SER A 347 -17.58 12.63 -1.67
CA SER A 347 -16.97 11.39 -1.15
C SER A 347 -17.98 10.53 -0.37
N SER A 348 -18.81 11.15 0.47
CA SER A 348 -19.82 10.46 1.27
C SER A 348 -20.87 9.78 0.39
N ALA A 349 -21.37 10.48 -0.64
CA ALA A 349 -22.37 9.93 -1.55
C ALA A 349 -21.83 8.71 -2.32
N VAL A 350 -20.60 8.81 -2.83
CA VAL A 350 -19.91 7.70 -3.53
C VAL A 350 -19.72 6.50 -2.58
N LEU A 351 -19.16 6.74 -1.39
CA LEU A 351 -18.83 5.66 -0.47
C LEU A 351 -20.07 4.97 0.10
N GLN A 352 -21.12 5.72 0.48
CA GLN A 352 -22.38 5.14 0.94
C GLN A 352 -23.03 4.30 -0.17
N THR A 353 -22.98 4.76 -1.43
CA THR A 353 -23.48 3.97 -2.56
C THR A 353 -22.65 2.69 -2.75
N LEU A 354 -21.32 2.77 -2.66
CA LEU A 354 -20.43 1.61 -2.78
C LEU A 354 -20.65 0.58 -1.67
N ILE A 355 -20.76 1.03 -0.41
CA ILE A 355 -21.00 0.16 0.77
C ILE A 355 -22.25 -0.71 0.57
N ASN A 356 -23.28 -0.14 -0.03
CA ASN A 356 -24.55 -0.82 -0.27
C ASN A 356 -24.60 -1.56 -1.62
N HIS A 357 -23.60 -1.38 -2.48
CA HIS A 357 -23.53 -2.03 -3.78
C HIS A 357 -23.23 -3.54 -3.64
N PRO A 358 -23.83 -4.43 -4.45
CA PRO A 358 -23.59 -5.88 -4.38
C PRO A 358 -22.13 -6.30 -4.53
N SER A 359 -21.29 -5.52 -5.23
CA SER A 359 -19.86 -5.83 -5.42
C SER A 359 -19.04 -5.88 -4.12
N THR A 360 -19.52 -5.27 -3.03
CA THR A 360 -18.84 -5.29 -1.73
C THR A 360 -19.27 -6.45 -0.83
N THR A 361 -20.25 -7.26 -1.26
CA THR A 361 -20.81 -8.36 -0.46
C THR A 361 -19.72 -9.33 0.02
N GLU A 362 -18.83 -9.77 -0.87
CA GLU A 362 -17.75 -10.70 -0.50
C GLU A 362 -16.72 -10.07 0.46
N ILE A 363 -16.48 -8.76 0.32
CA ILE A 363 -15.58 -8.03 1.22
C ILE A 363 -16.14 -8.01 2.64
N LEU A 364 -17.46 -7.80 2.76
CA LEU A 364 -18.16 -7.64 4.03
C LEU A 364 -18.60 -8.97 4.66
N ALA A 365 -18.83 -10.01 3.86
CA ALA A 365 -19.27 -11.33 4.33
C ALA A 365 -18.18 -12.09 5.12
N ASP A 366 -16.91 -11.93 4.77
CA ASP A 366 -15.76 -12.55 5.47
C ASP A 366 -15.57 -12.03 6.92
N SER A 367 -16.34 -11.02 7.35
CA SER A 367 -16.35 -10.50 8.74
C SER A 367 -17.02 -11.43 9.75
N THR A 368 -17.74 -12.45 9.27
CA THR A 368 -18.70 -13.25 10.05
C THR A 368 -18.09 -14.44 10.81
N GLY A 369 -16.78 -14.69 10.68
CA GLY A 369 -16.11 -15.78 11.40
C GLY A 369 -16.16 -15.65 12.94
N THR A 370 -16.38 -14.44 13.45
CA THR A 370 -16.53 -14.15 14.90
C THR A 370 -17.63 -13.13 15.23
N SER A 371 -18.26 -12.50 14.24
CA SER A 371 -19.30 -11.49 14.44
C SER A 371 -20.67 -12.05 14.11
N THR A 372 -21.58 -12.02 15.08
CA THR A 372 -23.00 -12.43 14.95
C THR A 372 -23.87 -11.42 14.19
N LYS A 373 -23.28 -10.32 13.67
CA LYS A 373 -24.02 -9.26 12.99
C LYS A 373 -24.39 -9.68 11.58
N SER A 374 -25.65 -9.44 11.18
CA SER A 374 -26.07 -9.61 9.80
C SER A 374 -25.41 -8.56 8.89
N LEU A 375 -25.28 -8.89 7.59
CA LEU A 375 -24.72 -7.99 6.58
C LEU A 375 -25.46 -6.65 6.53
N ASP A 376 -26.78 -6.66 6.70
CA ASP A 376 -27.61 -5.46 6.66
C ASP A 376 -27.27 -4.49 7.81
N VAL A 377 -27.08 -5.01 9.03
CA VAL A 377 -26.66 -4.21 10.19
C VAL A 377 -25.26 -3.63 9.96
N LEU A 378 -24.34 -4.42 9.40
CA LEU A 378 -23.00 -3.92 9.07
C LEU A 378 -23.05 -2.80 8.02
N ARG A 379 -23.90 -2.95 6.99
CA ARG A 379 -24.10 -1.91 5.97
C ARG A 379 -24.69 -0.63 6.56
N GLU A 380 -25.66 -0.74 7.47
CA GLU A 380 -26.24 0.41 8.17
C GLU A 380 -25.17 1.14 9.01
N GLU A 381 -24.40 0.41 9.81
CA GLU A 381 -23.30 0.97 10.62
C GLU A 381 -22.25 1.68 9.75
N LEU A 382 -21.86 1.07 8.62
CA LEU A 382 -20.91 1.66 7.69
C LEU A 382 -21.51 2.87 6.98
N THR A 383 -22.78 2.81 6.56
CA THR A 383 -23.47 3.94 5.93
C THR A 383 -23.46 5.16 6.86
N LEU A 384 -23.78 4.97 8.15
CA LEU A 384 -23.69 6.02 9.16
C LEU A 384 -22.24 6.50 9.35
N ARG A 385 -21.27 5.59 9.46
CA ARG A 385 -19.84 5.94 9.65
C ARG A 385 -19.27 6.77 8.50
N PHE A 386 -19.73 6.55 7.27
CA PHE A 386 -19.30 7.28 6.07
C PHE A 386 -20.30 8.36 5.64
N SER A 387 -21.25 8.72 6.49
CA SER A 387 -22.11 9.89 6.31
C SER A 387 -21.28 11.18 6.32
N HIS A 388 -21.80 12.21 5.66
CA HIS A 388 -21.10 13.49 5.51
C HIS A 388 -20.65 14.07 6.86
N ASP A 389 -21.52 14.09 7.87
CA ASP A 389 -21.22 14.62 9.21
C ASP A 389 -20.11 13.83 9.93
N GLN A 390 -20.11 12.50 9.80
CA GLN A 390 -19.09 11.66 10.41
C GLN A 390 -17.75 11.81 9.69
N LEU A 391 -17.75 11.95 8.36
CA LEU A 391 -16.53 12.23 7.60
C LEU A 391 -15.96 13.61 7.94
N ARG A 392 -16.81 14.63 8.06
CA ARG A 392 -16.39 15.98 8.51
C ARG A 392 -15.77 15.92 9.90
N THR A 393 -16.43 15.28 10.86
CA THR A 393 -15.91 15.12 12.23
C THR A 393 -14.56 14.39 12.23
N MET A 394 -14.46 13.29 11.48
CA MET A 394 -13.22 12.52 11.33
C MET A 394 -12.09 13.38 10.72
N LEU A 395 -12.38 14.10 9.64
CA LEU A 395 -11.39 14.88 8.92
C LEU A 395 -10.81 16.00 9.79
N TYR A 396 -11.65 16.77 10.51
CA TYR A 396 -11.18 17.85 11.38
C TYR A 396 -10.36 17.31 12.56
N LYS A 397 -10.77 16.17 13.14
CA LYS A 397 -9.98 15.51 14.19
C LYS A 397 -8.59 15.12 13.68
N ILE A 398 -8.52 14.52 12.49
CA ILE A 398 -7.25 14.12 11.89
C ILE A 398 -6.43 15.35 11.49
N GLY A 399 -7.05 16.36 10.89
CA GLY A 399 -6.43 17.62 10.51
C GLY A 399 -5.71 18.29 11.68
N HIS A 400 -6.31 18.28 12.87
CA HIS A 400 -5.66 18.76 14.09
C HIS A 400 -4.44 17.91 14.48
N ILE A 401 -4.52 16.57 14.37
CA ILE A 401 -3.41 15.65 14.69
C ILE A 401 -2.23 15.86 13.73
N VAL A 402 -2.50 16.05 12.44
CA VAL A 402 -1.46 16.14 11.40
C VAL A 402 -1.13 17.58 11.00
N ARG A 403 -1.55 18.58 11.79
CA ARG A 403 -1.50 20.01 11.41
C ARG A 403 -0.11 20.51 11.04
N ASP A 404 0.91 20.01 11.72
CA ASP A 404 2.30 20.45 11.54
C ASP A 404 3.01 19.73 10.38
N ASN A 405 2.37 18.70 9.82
CA ASN A 405 2.92 17.86 8.77
C ASN A 405 2.76 18.49 7.38
N THR A 406 3.65 18.09 6.48
CA THR A 406 3.56 18.37 5.04
C THR A 406 3.05 17.12 4.34
N SER A 407 1.93 17.21 3.63
CA SER A 407 1.37 16.07 2.88
C SER A 407 2.36 15.51 1.84
N SER A 408 2.26 14.21 1.53
CA SER A 408 3.10 13.59 0.51
C SER A 408 2.91 14.24 -0.86
N MET A 409 1.69 14.63 -1.20
CA MET A 409 1.38 15.27 -2.48
C MET A 409 2.01 16.67 -2.59
N LEU A 410 2.03 17.46 -1.52
CA LEU A 410 2.74 18.74 -1.52
C LEU A 410 4.25 18.55 -1.67
N GLN A 411 4.82 17.51 -1.06
CA GLN A 411 6.24 17.18 -1.24
C GLN A 411 6.55 16.80 -2.69
N ASP A 412 5.76 15.89 -3.28
CA ASP A 412 5.93 15.46 -4.67
C ASP A 412 5.77 16.66 -5.62
N ALA A 413 4.74 17.49 -5.41
CA ALA A 413 4.49 18.64 -6.27
C ALA A 413 5.58 19.73 -6.16
N ARG A 414 6.16 19.97 -4.97
CA ARG A 414 7.34 20.85 -4.82
C ARG A 414 8.59 20.29 -5.49
N ALA A 415 8.71 18.97 -5.53
CA ALA A 415 9.82 18.28 -6.18
C ALA A 415 9.61 18.06 -7.69
N GLY A 416 8.51 18.57 -8.28
CA GLY A 416 8.16 18.34 -9.68
C GLY A 416 7.91 16.87 -10.03
N LYS A 417 7.56 16.04 -9.03
CA LYS A 417 7.29 14.61 -9.20
C LYS A 417 5.80 14.36 -9.46
N PRO A 418 5.46 13.29 -10.20
CA PRO A 418 4.08 12.83 -10.30
C PRO A 418 3.47 12.56 -8.92
N THR A 419 2.20 12.96 -8.76
CA THR A 419 1.45 12.80 -7.51
C THR A 419 0.53 11.58 -7.56
N GLU A 420 0.04 11.16 -6.39
CA GLU A 420 -0.96 10.08 -6.24
C GLU A 420 -2.41 10.59 -6.43
N ILE A 421 -2.62 11.73 -7.10
CA ILE A 421 -3.95 12.37 -7.22
C ILE A 421 -4.99 11.46 -7.89
N ARG A 422 -4.54 10.69 -8.89
CA ARG A 422 -5.39 9.70 -9.58
C ARG A 422 -5.68 8.49 -8.71
N ASP A 423 -4.76 8.07 -7.85
CA ASP A 423 -4.99 6.96 -6.92
C ASP A 423 -5.87 7.36 -5.71
N PHE A 424 -6.08 8.66 -5.48
CA PHE A 424 -6.97 9.17 -4.42
C PHE A 424 -8.30 9.72 -4.96
N ASN A 425 -8.28 10.93 -5.53
CA ASN A 425 -9.47 11.58 -6.06
C ASN A 425 -9.93 10.89 -7.35
N GLY A 426 -8.99 10.45 -8.18
CA GLY A 426 -9.32 9.68 -9.39
C GLY A 426 -10.06 8.38 -9.07
N TRP A 427 -9.68 7.67 -8.00
CA TRP A 427 -10.40 6.48 -7.57
C TRP A 427 -11.86 6.76 -7.18
N LEU A 428 -12.13 7.87 -6.47
CA LEU A 428 -13.50 8.27 -6.13
C LEU A 428 -14.32 8.58 -7.38
N VAL A 429 -13.70 9.28 -8.34
CA VAL A 429 -14.30 9.61 -9.64
C VAL A 429 -14.61 8.35 -10.46
N GLU A 430 -13.65 7.43 -10.59
CA GLU A 430 -13.84 6.16 -11.31
C GLU A 430 -14.89 5.28 -10.62
N THR A 431 -14.95 5.31 -9.29
CA THR A 431 -15.96 4.59 -8.51
C THR A 431 -17.35 5.17 -8.73
N ALA A 432 -17.50 6.50 -8.79
CA ALA A 432 -18.77 7.13 -9.11
C ALA A 432 -19.26 6.72 -10.51
N ASP A 433 -18.37 6.72 -11.50
CA ASP A 433 -18.67 6.29 -12.87
C ASP A 433 -19.11 4.82 -12.92
N PHE A 434 -18.44 3.93 -12.17
CA PHE A 434 -18.83 2.53 -12.03
C PHE A 434 -20.22 2.35 -11.40
N LEU A 435 -20.53 3.12 -10.35
CA LEU A 435 -21.81 3.02 -9.62
C LEU A 435 -22.98 3.68 -10.36
N GLY A 436 -22.70 4.64 -11.25
CA GLY A 436 -23.71 5.30 -12.09
C GLY A 436 -24.28 4.40 -13.19
N THR A 437 -23.58 3.30 -13.52
CA THR A 437 -23.96 2.36 -14.58
C THR A 437 -24.71 1.15 -14.01
N ASN A 438 -26.02 1.27 -13.77
CA ASN A 438 -26.85 0.13 -13.35
C ASN A 438 -27.45 -0.62 -14.55
N SER A 439 -27.58 -1.95 -14.41
CA SER A 439 -28.16 -2.88 -15.40
C SER A 439 -29.62 -2.57 -15.79
N SER A 440 -30.29 -1.68 -15.06
CA SER A 440 -31.69 -1.26 -15.30
C SER A 440 -31.82 0.05 -16.10
N GLY A 441 -30.71 0.67 -16.52
CA GLY A 441 -30.74 1.94 -17.26
C GLY A 441 -31.13 3.17 -16.43
N GLN A 442 -31.38 3.02 -15.12
CA GLN A 442 -31.54 4.15 -14.21
C GLN A 442 -30.16 4.68 -13.81
N GLN A 443 -29.79 5.82 -14.40
CA GLN A 443 -28.57 6.54 -14.08
C GLN A 443 -28.77 7.29 -12.75
N ARG A 444 -28.08 6.84 -11.69
CA ARG A 444 -27.84 7.72 -10.53
C ARG A 444 -26.61 8.54 -10.87
N ASP A 445 -26.83 9.83 -11.07
CA ASP A 445 -25.71 10.76 -11.23
C ASP A 445 -25.14 11.08 -9.84
N LEU A 446 -23.91 10.64 -9.58
CA LEU A 446 -23.17 10.96 -8.37
C LEU A 446 -22.28 12.16 -8.69
N ASP A 447 -22.59 13.33 -8.12
CA ASP A 447 -21.75 14.52 -8.30
C ASP A 447 -20.36 14.25 -7.72
N VAL A 448 -19.35 14.35 -8.60
CA VAL A 448 -17.93 14.29 -8.28
C VAL A 448 -17.17 15.42 -8.97
N SER A 449 -17.86 16.50 -9.32
CA SER A 449 -17.30 17.60 -10.11
C SER A 449 -16.22 18.37 -9.35
N CYS A 450 -16.33 18.53 -8.03
CA CYS A 450 -15.27 19.12 -7.21
C CYS A 450 -14.01 18.23 -7.21
N HIS A 451 -14.17 16.90 -7.05
CA HIS A 451 -13.04 15.98 -7.18
C HIS A 451 -12.39 16.05 -8.58
N ARG A 452 -13.17 16.09 -9.68
CA ARG A 452 -12.65 16.22 -11.06
C ARG A 452 -11.88 17.52 -11.27
N ALA A 453 -12.44 18.65 -10.84
CA ALA A 453 -11.77 19.94 -10.96
C ALA A 453 -10.47 19.97 -10.16
N LEU A 454 -10.46 19.41 -8.95
CA LEU A 454 -9.28 19.35 -8.11
C LEU A 454 -8.17 18.45 -8.70
N ILE A 455 -8.53 17.35 -9.38
CA ILE A 455 -7.57 16.55 -10.15
C ILE A 455 -6.88 17.41 -11.21
N ALA A 456 -7.66 18.15 -12.02
CA ALA A 456 -7.11 18.99 -13.09
C ALA A 456 -6.18 20.10 -12.55
N LEU A 457 -6.51 20.70 -11.40
CA LEU A 457 -5.66 21.69 -10.75
C LEU A 457 -4.32 21.11 -10.30
N VAL A 458 -4.32 19.93 -9.69
CA VAL A 458 -3.08 19.28 -9.25
C VAL A 458 -2.22 18.86 -10.45
N GLU A 459 -2.82 18.29 -11.50
CA GLU A 459 -2.10 17.83 -12.68
C GLU A 459 -1.52 18.97 -13.52
N SER A 460 -2.20 20.11 -13.57
CA SER A 460 -1.66 21.33 -14.19
C SER A 460 -0.57 22.02 -13.36
N GLY A 461 -0.32 21.54 -12.13
CA GLY A 461 0.66 22.13 -11.22
C GLY A 461 0.23 23.49 -10.68
N ALA A 462 -1.08 23.79 -10.70
CA ALA A 462 -1.63 25.07 -10.29
C ALA A 462 -1.19 25.45 -8.86
N VAL A 463 -0.93 26.75 -8.67
CA VAL A 463 -0.70 27.35 -7.37
C VAL A 463 -1.73 28.46 -7.21
N LEU A 464 -2.65 28.28 -6.28
CA LEU A 464 -3.80 29.16 -6.10
C LEU A 464 -3.78 29.81 -4.72
N ASP A 465 -4.36 31.00 -4.62
CA ASP A 465 -4.83 31.54 -3.35
C ASP A 465 -6.23 31.02 -2.97
N GLU A 466 -6.73 31.40 -1.79
CA GLU A 466 -8.04 30.95 -1.32
C GLU A 466 -9.21 31.45 -2.18
N ALA A 467 -9.13 32.68 -2.69
CA ALA A 467 -10.22 33.26 -3.49
C ALA A 467 -10.30 32.58 -4.86
N GLU A 468 -9.16 32.34 -5.50
CA GLU A 468 -9.04 31.59 -6.74
C GLU A 468 -9.53 30.15 -6.59
N LEU A 469 -9.15 29.47 -5.50
CA LEU A 469 -9.62 28.13 -5.18
C LEU A 469 -11.15 28.09 -5.09
N GLY A 470 -11.76 29.05 -4.38
CA GLY A 470 -13.21 29.15 -4.26
C GLY A 470 -13.90 29.32 -5.61
N LYS A 471 -13.36 30.20 -6.47
CA LYS A 471 -13.89 30.42 -7.81
C LYS A 471 -13.86 29.17 -8.68
N GLN A 472 -12.87 28.30 -8.52
CA GLN A 472 -12.71 27.09 -9.33
C GLN A 472 -13.52 25.90 -8.81
N LEU A 473 -13.75 25.81 -7.49
CA LEU A 473 -14.30 24.61 -6.86
C LEU A 473 -15.69 24.78 -6.22
N LEU A 474 -16.18 26.01 -6.05
CA LEU A 474 -17.50 26.30 -5.49
C LEU A 474 -18.48 26.94 -6.49
N SER A 475 -18.05 27.17 -7.73
CA SER A 475 -18.85 27.75 -8.81
C SER A 475 -19.83 26.78 -9.44
#